data_AF-A0A923EK71-F1
#
_entry.id   AF-A0A923EK71-F1
#
_cell.length_a   1.000
_cell.length_b   1.000
_cell.length_c   1.000
_cell.angle_alpha   90.00
_cell.angle_beta   90.00
_cell.angle_gamma   90.00
#
_symmetry.space_group_name_H-M   'P 1'
#
loop_
_entity.id
_entity.type
_entity.pdbx_description
1 polymer ?
#
loop_
_entity_poly.entity_id
_entity_poly.type
_entity_poly.pdbx_seq_one_letter_code
_entity_poly.pdbx_strand_id
1 'polypeptide(L)'
;MAEYGEWNRKGATLSDVTANKEYGVGRDFIVKGIRAGKLEYREGVIWGNPYLRLLRSQLEKYIAEELGKDRLSNVKKQTELRKINKEIAKLKKKLKELQALKMEIEKQLKK
;
A
#
# COMPACT_ATOMS: atom_id res chain seq x y z
N MET A 1 -14.35 -17.61 -6.33
CA MET A 1 -15.41 -16.60 -6.19
C MET A 1 -15.35 -16.03 -4.78
N ALA A 2 -15.60 -14.74 -4.64
CA ALA A 2 -15.56 -14.05 -3.35
C ALA A 2 -16.64 -14.60 -2.41
N GLU A 3 -16.27 -14.85 -1.16
CA GLU A 3 -17.22 -15.26 -0.14
C GLU A 3 -18.07 -14.06 0.32
N TYR A 4 -19.33 -14.32 0.70
CA TYR A 4 -20.28 -13.29 1.08
C TYR A 4 -19.74 -12.42 2.22
N GLY A 5 -19.53 -11.13 1.95
CA GLY A 5 -19.02 -10.15 2.92
C GLY A 5 -17.53 -9.79 2.78
N GLU A 6 -16.76 -10.45 1.90
CA GLU A 6 -15.33 -10.11 1.68
C GLU A 6 -15.14 -8.65 1.24
N TRP A 7 -16.08 -8.10 0.48
CA TRP A 7 -16.06 -6.70 0.02
C TRP A 7 -16.21 -5.66 1.14
N ASN A 8 -16.87 -6.02 2.25
CA ASN A 8 -17.19 -5.10 3.35
C ASN A 8 -16.14 -5.14 4.48
N ARG A 9 -15.20 -6.09 4.43
CA ARG A 9 -14.14 -6.19 5.42
C ARG A 9 -13.15 -5.02 5.25
N LYS A 10 -12.85 -4.33 6.35
CA LYS A 10 -11.92 -3.20 6.37
C LYS A 10 -10.56 -3.63 5.79
N GLY A 11 -10.11 -2.95 4.74
CA GLY A 11 -8.84 -3.21 4.06
C GLY A 11 -8.85 -4.38 3.06
N ALA A 12 -9.99 -5.05 2.84
CA ALA A 12 -10.08 -6.17 1.90
C ALA A 12 -10.14 -5.72 0.44
N THR A 13 -10.53 -4.48 0.16
CA THR A 13 -10.60 -3.93 -1.20
C THR A 13 -9.48 -2.94 -1.47
N LEU A 14 -9.01 -2.89 -2.72
CA LEU A 14 -7.99 -1.96 -3.20
C LEU A 14 -8.35 -1.42 -4.59
N SER A 15 -7.85 -0.22 -4.91
CA SER A 15 -8.00 0.36 -6.24
C SER A 15 -6.88 -0.09 -7.19
N ASP A 16 -7.08 0.02 -8.49
CA ASP A 16 -6.03 -0.20 -9.52
C ASP A 16 -4.77 0.64 -9.27
N VAL A 17 -4.92 1.89 -8.82
CA VAL A 17 -3.80 2.76 -8.44
C VAL A 17 -3.05 2.20 -7.22
N THR A 18 -3.79 1.68 -6.24
CA THR A 18 -3.20 1.07 -5.04
C THR A 18 -2.52 -0.25 -5.37
N ALA A 19 -3.11 -1.04 -6.28
CA ALA A 19 -2.53 -2.27 -6.80
C ALA A 19 -1.16 -2.03 -7.42
N ASN A 20 -1.05 -0.96 -8.23
CA ASN A 20 0.22 -0.56 -8.83
C ASN A 20 1.24 -0.14 -7.76
N LYS A 21 0.82 0.66 -6.78
CA LYS A 21 1.73 1.17 -5.75
C LYS A 21 2.23 0.11 -4.78
N GLU A 22 1.35 -0.80 -4.37
CA GLU A 22 1.67 -1.88 -3.44
C GLU A 22 2.34 -3.04 -4.16
N TYR A 23 1.77 -3.54 -5.25
CA TYR A 23 2.23 -4.79 -5.89
C TYR A 23 2.98 -4.59 -7.21
N GLY A 24 3.08 -3.36 -7.72
CA GLY A 24 3.72 -3.09 -9.01
C GLY A 24 2.96 -3.67 -10.19
N VAL A 25 1.66 -3.95 -10.04
CA VAL A 25 0.80 -4.45 -11.13
C VAL A 25 0.02 -3.31 -11.76
N GLY A 26 0.12 -3.20 -13.09
CA GLY A 26 -0.60 -2.18 -13.86
C GLY A 26 -2.07 -2.53 -14.08
N ARG A 27 -2.83 -1.55 -14.57
CA ARG A 27 -4.23 -1.73 -14.97
C ARG A 27 -4.41 -2.82 -16.04
N ASP A 28 -3.45 -2.96 -16.97
CA ASP A 28 -3.46 -4.02 -17.99
C ASP A 28 -3.48 -5.43 -17.39
N PHE A 29 -2.65 -5.67 -16.37
CA PHE A 29 -2.61 -6.95 -15.65
C PHE A 29 -3.93 -7.25 -14.94
N ILE A 30 -4.53 -6.24 -14.32
CA ILE A 30 -5.84 -6.35 -13.67
C ILE A 30 -6.92 -6.68 -14.71
N VAL A 31 -6.95 -5.97 -15.84
CA VAL A 31 -7.93 -6.21 -16.91
C VAL A 31 -7.77 -7.62 -17.49
N LYS A 32 -6.54 -8.12 -17.64
CA LYS A 32 -6.28 -9.52 -18.02
C LYS A 32 -6.87 -10.51 -17.00
N GLY A 33 -6.66 -10.28 -15.70
CA GLY A 33 -7.25 -11.11 -14.65
C GLY A 33 -8.78 -11.07 -14.61
N ILE A 34 -9.39 -9.92 -14.89
CA ILE A 34 -10.85 -9.76 -15.03
C ILE A 34 -11.36 -10.53 -16.25
N ARG A 35 -10.72 -10.39 -17.41
CA ARG A 35 -11.09 -11.10 -18.64
C ARG A 35 -10.94 -12.61 -18.50
N ALA A 36 -9.95 -13.06 -17.72
CA ALA A 36 -9.75 -14.47 -17.39
C ALA A 36 -10.73 -15.00 -16.33
N GLY A 37 -11.62 -14.15 -15.78
CA GLY A 37 -12.56 -14.54 -14.72
C GLY A 37 -11.91 -14.83 -13.36
N LYS A 38 -10.62 -14.49 -13.20
CA LYS A 38 -9.85 -14.73 -11.96
C LYS A 38 -10.01 -13.60 -10.95
N LEU A 39 -10.35 -12.40 -11.40
CA LEU A 39 -10.55 -11.22 -10.56
C LEU A 39 -11.98 -10.70 -10.68
N GLU A 40 -12.65 -10.51 -9.54
CA GLU A 40 -13.88 -9.74 -9.49
C GLU A 40 -13.54 -8.26 -9.32
N TYR A 41 -14.31 -7.43 -10.02
CA TYR A 41 -14.18 -5.98 -9.94
C TYR A 41 -15.52 -5.33 -9.69
N ARG A 42 -15.47 -4.18 -9.02
CA ARG A 42 -16.59 -3.24 -8.93
C ARG A 42 -16.10 -1.89 -9.41
N GLU A 43 -16.92 -1.19 -10.17
CA GLU A 43 -16.62 0.19 -10.51
C GLU A 43 -16.97 1.08 -9.33
N GLY A 44 -16.06 2.00 -9.01
CA GLY A 44 -16.29 3.05 -8.04
C GLY A 44 -15.96 4.40 -8.65
N VAL A 45 -16.54 5.46 -8.10
CA VAL A 45 -16.22 6.83 -8.48
C VAL A 45 -15.77 7.59 -7.23
N ILE A 46 -14.58 8.18 -7.29
CA ILE A 46 -14.07 9.10 -6.26
C ILE A 46 -13.94 10.45 -6.95
N TRP A 47 -14.76 11.42 -6.53
CA TRP A 47 -14.67 12.82 -7.00
C TRP A 47 -14.72 12.96 -8.53
N GLY A 48 -15.58 12.18 -9.18
CA GLY A 48 -15.72 12.16 -10.65
C GLY A 48 -14.70 11.29 -11.39
N ASN A 49 -13.68 10.75 -10.72
CA ASN A 49 -12.72 9.85 -11.34
C ASN A 49 -13.14 8.37 -11.14
N PRO A 50 -13.42 7.62 -12.23
CA PRO A 50 -13.73 6.20 -12.13
C PRO A 50 -12.48 5.39 -11.76
N TYR A 51 -12.64 4.44 -10.85
CA TYR A 51 -11.59 3.51 -10.47
C TYR A 51 -12.12 2.08 -10.37
N LEU A 52 -11.23 1.12 -10.58
CA LEU A 52 -11.56 -0.30 -10.42
C LEU A 52 -11.30 -0.69 -8.97
N ARG A 53 -12.35 -1.16 -8.29
CA ARG A 53 -12.27 -1.71 -6.93
C ARG A 53 -12.14 -3.22 -7.02
N LEU A 54 -11.07 -3.75 -6.45
CA LEU A 54 -10.68 -5.16 -6.52
C LEU A 54 -10.54 -5.74 -5.11
N LEU A 55 -10.66 -7.05 -4.98
CA LEU A 55 -10.36 -7.76 -3.74
C LEU A 55 -8.86 -8.05 -3.62
N ARG A 56 -8.27 -7.71 -2.47
CA ARG A 56 -6.85 -7.93 -2.16
C ARG A 56 -6.50 -9.41 -2.23
N SER A 57 -7.30 -10.27 -1.62
CA SER A 57 -7.10 -11.71 -1.60
C SER A 57 -7.07 -12.32 -3.01
N GLN A 58 -7.95 -11.87 -3.90
CA GLN A 58 -8.03 -12.35 -5.28
C GLN A 58 -6.83 -11.87 -6.10
N LEU A 59 -6.46 -10.59 -5.96
CA LEU A 59 -5.29 -10.05 -6.64
C LEU A 59 -4.00 -10.73 -6.18
N GLU A 60 -3.83 -10.96 -4.88
CA GLU A 60 -2.67 -11.68 -4.34
C GLU A 60 -2.59 -13.12 -4.86
N LYS A 61 -3.72 -13.83 -4.94
CA LYS A 61 -3.77 -15.17 -5.55
C LYS A 61 -3.38 -15.13 -7.03
N TYR A 62 -3.97 -14.22 -7.80
CA TYR A 62 -3.69 -14.08 -9.22
C TYR A 62 -2.21 -13.72 -9.50
N ILE A 63 -1.62 -12.84 -8.68
CA ILE A 63 -0.19 -12.52 -8.77
C ILE A 63 0.66 -13.74 -8.44
N ALA A 64 0.30 -14.51 -7.40
CA ALA A 64 1.05 -15.70 -7.04
C ALA A 64 1.00 -16.78 -8.13
N GLU A 65 -0.12 -16.89 -8.86
CA GLU A 65 -0.29 -17.80 -9.99
C GLU A 65 0.50 -17.36 -11.23
N GLU A 66 0.43 -16.09 -11.63
CA GLU A 66 1.02 -15.61 -12.89
C GLU A 66 2.51 -15.22 -12.76
N LEU A 67 2.91 -14.71 -11.61
CA LEU A 67 4.23 -14.10 -11.39
C LEU A 67 5.07 -14.86 -10.34
N GLY A 68 4.50 -15.91 -9.75
CA GLY A 68 5.14 -16.72 -8.72
C GLY A 68 5.07 -16.13 -7.31
N LYS A 69 5.15 -17.01 -6.30
CA LYS A 69 5.05 -16.65 -4.87
C LYS A 69 6.18 -15.72 -4.40
N ASP A 70 7.35 -15.76 -5.05
CA ASP A 70 8.53 -14.96 -4.69
C ASP A 70 8.33 -13.45 -4.92
N ARG A 71 7.54 -13.06 -5.92
CA ARG A 71 7.24 -11.64 -6.14
C ARG A 71 6.39 -11.06 -5.01
N LEU A 72 5.47 -11.86 -4.47
CA LEU A 72 4.54 -11.44 -3.43
C LEU A 72 5.24 -11.26 -2.07
N SER A 73 6.18 -12.15 -1.73
CA SER A 73 6.98 -12.03 -0.51
C SER A 73 7.92 -10.82 -0.59
N ASN A 74 8.53 -10.56 -1.75
CA ASN A 74 9.37 -9.39 -1.96
C ASN A 74 8.58 -8.07 -1.92
N VAL A 75 7.38 -8.04 -2.49
CA VAL A 75 6.48 -6.87 -2.40
C VAL A 75 6.08 -6.57 -0.95
N LYS A 76 5.75 -7.60 -0.15
CA LYS A 76 5.42 -7.44 1.27
C LYS A 76 6.61 -6.84 2.03
N LYS A 77 7.80 -7.43 1.87
CA LYS A 77 9.05 -6.91 2.46
C LYS A 77 9.34 -5.47 2.05
N GLN A 78 9.16 -5.11 0.78
CA GLN A 78 9.36 -3.73 0.31
C GLN A 78 8.35 -2.75 0.93
N THR A 79 7.10 -3.17 1.08
CA THR A 79 6.06 -2.33 1.69
C THR A 79 6.33 -2.11 3.18
N GLU A 80 6.75 -3.15 3.89
CA GLU A 80 7.20 -3.04 5.28
C GLU A 80 8.42 -2.13 5.40
N LEU A 81 9.42 -2.29 4.53
CA LEU A 81 10.61 -1.44 4.49
C LEU A 81 10.24 0.03 4.25
N ARG A 82 9.28 0.30 3.34
CA ARG A 82 8.76 1.66 3.11
C ARG A 82 8.06 2.24 4.35
N LYS A 83 7.33 1.43 5.13
CA LYS A 83 6.72 1.87 6.40
C LYS A 83 7.79 2.21 7.43
N ILE A 84 8.74 1.31 7.63
CA ILE A 84 9.87 1.48 8.57
C ILE A 84 10.66 2.75 8.21
N ASN A 85 10.98 2.95 6.93
CA ASN A 85 11.70 4.15 6.48
C ASN A 85 10.93 5.45 6.75
N LYS A 86 9.60 5.45 6.60
CA LYS A 86 8.78 6.61 6.95
C LYS A 86 8.81 6.90 8.45
N GLU A 87 8.75 5.87 9.28
CA GLU A 87 8.85 6.02 10.73
C GLU A 87 10.23 6.54 11.15
N ILE A 88 11.30 5.98 10.58
CA ILE A 88 12.68 6.47 10.79
C ILE A 88 12.77 7.95 10.42
N ALA A 89 12.24 8.36 9.26
CA ALA A 89 12.26 9.76 8.84
C ALA A 89 11.49 10.68 9.81
N LYS A 90 10.31 10.23 10.28
CA LYS A 90 9.51 10.96 11.26
C LYS A 90 10.24 11.12 12.59
N LEU A 91 10.87 10.05 13.09
CA LEU A 91 11.62 10.09 14.34
C LEU A 91 12.88 10.94 14.22
N LYS A 92 13.61 10.86 13.10
CA LYS A 92 14.77 11.74 12.82
C LYS A 92 14.38 13.22 12.84
N LYS A 93 13.21 13.57 12.31
CA LYS A 93 12.70 14.95 12.36
C LYS A 93 12.46 15.40 13.81
N LYS A 94 11.75 14.59 14.60
CA LYS A 94 11.54 14.86 16.04
C LYS A 94 12.85 14.98 16.81
N LEU A 95 13.82 14.12 16.51
CA LEU A 95 15.12 14.14 17.16
C LEU A 95 15.88 15.45 16.86
N LYS A 96 15.84 15.92 15.61
CA LYS A 96 16.42 17.24 15.25
C LYS A 96 15.75 18.40 15.98
N GLU A 97 14.42 18.38 16.09
CA GLU A 97 13.67 19.40 16.84
C GLU A 97 14.09 19.43 18.32
N LEU A 98 14.18 18.26 18.97
CA LEU A 98 14.64 18.16 20.36
C LEU A 98 16.10 18.58 20.54
N GLN A 99 16.98 18.24 19.61
CA GLN A 99 18.38 18.68 19.65
C GLN A 99 18.51 20.20 19.54
N ALA A 100 17.71 20.84 18.69
CA ALA A 100 17.69 22.29 18.57
C ALA A 100 17.21 22.96 19.86
N LEU A 101 16.12 22.45 20.46
CA LEU A 101 15.62 22.93 21.75
C LEU A 101 16.65 22.75 22.87
N LYS A 102 17.32 21.60 22.92
CA LYS A 102 18.40 21.35 23.89
C LYS A 102 19.53 22.38 23.75
N MET A 103 20.00 22.63 22.53
CA MET A 103 21.08 23.59 22.27
C MET A 103 20.69 25.02 22.67
N GLU A 104 19.43 25.41 22.45
CA GLU A 104 18.92 26.72 22.85
C GLU A 104 18.96 26.88 24.37
N ILE A 105 18.46 25.87 25.11
CA ILE A 105 18.47 25.87 26.58
C ILE A 105 19.91 25.82 27.13
N GLU A 106 20.79 25.02 26.55
CA GLU A 106 22.21 24.97 26.94
C GLU A 106 22.94 26.30 26.72
N LYS A 107 22.59 27.05 25.67
CA LYS A 107 23.12 28.40 25.44
C LYS A 107 22.59 29.40 26.48
N GLN A 108 21.32 29.31 26.84
CA GLN A 108 20.72 30.16 27.87
C GLN A 108 21.31 29.89 29.25
N LEU A 109 21.68 28.64 29.56
CA LEU A 109 22.33 28.27 30.82
C LEU A 109 23.81 28.68 30.92
N LYS A 110 24.48 28.91 29.78
CA LYS A 110 25.90 29.33 29.72
C LYS A 110 26.08 30.86 29.67
N LYS A 111 24.98 31.62 29.69
CA LYS A 111 24.95 33.07 29.62
C LYS A 111 24.63 33.65 31.00
#